data_AF-A0A964ETZ4-F1
#
_entry.id   AF-A0A964ETZ4-F1
#
_cell.length_a   1.000
_cell.length_b   1.000
_cell.length_c   1.000
_cell.angle_alpha   90.00
_cell.angle_beta   90.00
_cell.angle_gamma   90.00
#
_symmetry.space_group_name_H-M   'P 1'
#
loop_
_entity.id
_entity.type
_entity.pdbx_description
1 polymer ?
#
loop_
_entity_poly.entity_id
_entity_poly.type
_entity_poly.pdbx_seq_one_letter_code
_entity_poly.pdbx_strand_id
1 'polypeptide(L)'
;MSKVTSKLQVTIPKSVADAYGIVAGSEVFFEPAGATIRLRVATAPLNLDLDERLALFDAETERQAQRDSARCAVPPPSDRGWTREELYDRALPR
;
A
#
# COMPACT_ATOMS: atom_id res chain seq x y z
N MET A 1 -19.60 -16.86 14.75
CA MET A 1 -19.47 -17.43 13.39
C MET A 1 -20.42 -16.69 12.47
N SER A 2 -19.91 -16.02 11.44
CA SER A 2 -20.75 -15.41 10.40
C SER A 2 -21.18 -16.49 9.41
N LYS A 3 -22.47 -16.59 9.10
CA LYS A 3 -22.99 -17.46 8.04
C LYS A 3 -23.29 -16.62 6.80
N VAL A 4 -23.08 -17.22 5.63
CA VAL A 4 -23.48 -16.63 4.35
C VAL A 4 -24.99 -16.86 4.18
N THR A 5 -25.74 -15.82 3.84
CA THR A 5 -27.18 -15.93 3.56
C THR A 5 -27.43 -16.47 2.16
N SER A 6 -28.68 -16.85 1.83
CA SER A 6 -29.07 -17.26 0.47
C SER A 6 -28.83 -16.20 -0.60
N LYS A 7 -28.69 -14.93 -0.19
CA LYS A 7 -28.35 -13.79 -1.07
C LYS A 7 -26.85 -13.52 -1.16
N LEU A 8 -26.00 -14.43 -0.67
CA LEU A 8 -24.55 -14.30 -0.62
C LEU A 8 -24.06 -13.12 0.24
N GLN A 9 -24.85 -12.73 1.26
CA GLN A 9 -24.48 -11.68 2.19
C GLN A 9 -23.81 -12.27 3.43
N VAL A 10 -22.83 -11.55 3.98
CA VAL A 10 -22.16 -11.90 5.24
C VAL A 10 -22.35 -10.78 6.23
N THR A 11 -22.73 -11.13 7.46
CA THR A 11 -22.81 -10.16 8.55
C THR A 11 -21.42 -9.85 9.09
N ILE A 12 -21.05 -8.58 9.08
CA ILE A 12 -19.82 -8.08 9.69
C ILE A 12 -20.12 -7.83 11.19
N PRO A 13 -19.34 -8.41 12.12
CA PRO A 13 -19.48 -8.12 13.54
C PRO A 13 -19.28 -6.63 13.82
N LYS A 14 -20.06 -6.08 14.76
CA LYS A 14 -20.02 -4.65 15.09
C LYS A 14 -18.62 -4.14 15.45
N SER A 15 -17.85 -4.91 16.21
CA SER A 15 -16.47 -4.56 16.58
C SER A 15 -15.55 -4.38 15.37
N VAL A 16 -15.74 -5.16 14.31
CA VAL A 16 -14.98 -5.03 13.05
C VAL A 16 -15.50 -3.85 12.25
N ALA A 17 -16.81 -3.66 12.18
CA ALA A 17 -17.39 -2.52 11.48
C ALA A 17 -16.91 -1.19 12.08
N ASP A 18 -16.92 -1.05 13.40
CA ASP A 18 -16.46 0.16 14.11
C ASP A 18 -14.95 0.40 13.89
N ALA A 19 -14.13 -0.65 13.98
CA ALA A 19 -12.68 -0.55 13.79
C ALA A 19 -12.25 -0.10 12.39
N TYR A 20 -13.04 -0.45 11.37
CA TYR A 20 -12.77 -0.10 9.97
C TYR A 20 -13.67 1.04 9.45
N GLY A 21 -14.47 1.67 10.32
CA GLY A 21 -15.36 2.78 9.95
C GLY A 21 -16.45 2.41 8.95
N ILE A 22 -16.92 1.15 8.96
CA ILE A 22 -17.95 0.65 8.05
C ILE A 22 -19.32 1.04 8.60
N VAL A 23 -20.04 1.88 7.86
CA VAL A 23 -21.42 2.29 8.18
C VAL A 23 -22.38 1.88 7.07
N ALA A 24 -23.68 1.96 7.33
CA ALA A 24 -24.67 1.71 6.29
C ALA A 24 -24.50 2.73 5.15
N GLY A 25 -24.33 2.24 3.92
CA GLY A 25 -24.03 3.07 2.74
C GLY A 25 -22.54 3.17 2.39
N SER A 26 -21.63 2.62 3.21
CA SER A 26 -20.22 2.51 2.85
C SER A 26 -20.02 1.64 1.61
N GLU A 27 -19.20 2.12 0.67
CA GLU A 27 -18.74 1.33 -0.47
C GLU A 27 -17.57 0.42 -0.06
N VAL A 28 -17.69 -0.85 -0.43
CA VAL A 28 -16.68 -1.88 -0.14
C VAL A 28 -16.34 -2.69 -1.39
N PHE A 29 -15.08 -3.08 -1.50
CA PHE A 29 -14.54 -3.90 -2.57
C PHE A 29 -14.11 -5.25 -2.02
N PHE A 30 -14.40 -6.32 -2.76
CA PHE A 30 -13.92 -7.66 -2.48
C PHE A 30 -12.79 -7.99 -3.43
N GLU A 31 -11.60 -8.22 -2.90
CA GLU A 31 -10.40 -8.54 -3.67
C GLU A 31 -9.94 -9.98 -3.35
N PRO A 32 -9.48 -10.75 -4.36
CA PRO A 32 -8.88 -12.05 -4.11
C PRO A 32 -7.51 -11.88 -3.42
N ALA A 33 -7.31 -12.61 -2.32
CA ALA A 33 -6.08 -12.61 -1.55
C ALA A 33 -5.64 -14.06 -1.27
N GLY A 34 -5.25 -14.77 -2.34
CA GLY A 34 -4.86 -16.17 -2.29
C GLY A 34 -6.04 -17.07 -1.88
N ALA A 35 -5.92 -17.75 -0.74
CA ALA A 35 -6.98 -18.58 -0.17
C ALA A 35 -8.03 -17.78 0.63
N THR A 36 -7.94 -16.45 0.65
CA THR A 36 -8.84 -15.57 1.41
C THR A 36 -9.46 -14.51 0.51
N ILE A 37 -10.61 -13.99 0.93
CA ILE A 37 -11.23 -12.82 0.31
C ILE A 37 -10.90 -11.62 1.21
N ARG A 38 -10.29 -10.59 0.65
CA ARG A 38 -10.01 -9.34 1.35
C ARG A 38 -11.17 -8.37 1.11
N LEU A 39 -11.72 -7.85 2.19
CA LEU A 39 -12.67 -6.74 2.15
C LEU A 39 -11.88 -5.43 2.27
N ARG A 40 -12.01 -4.53 1.30
CA ARG A 40 -11.43 -3.20 1.32
C ARG A 40 -12.53 -2.15 1.37
N VAL A 41 -12.45 -1.21 2.31
CA VAL A 41 -13.34 -0.05 2.32
C VAL A 41 -12.79 0.97 1.32
N ALA A 42 -13.65 1.52 0.45
CA ALA A 42 -13.25 2.37 -0.69
C ALA A 42 -12.32 3.52 -0.25
N THR A 43 -12.71 4.16 0.84
CA THR A 43 -11.90 5.14 1.56
C THR A 43 -12.35 5.00 3.00
N ALA A 44 -11.70 4.14 3.79
CA ALA A 44 -11.77 4.37 5.23
C ALA A 44 -11.07 5.72 5.43
N PRO A 45 -11.76 6.79 5.87
CA PRO A 45 -11.02 7.96 6.29
C PRO A 45 -10.09 7.45 7.39
N LEU A 46 -8.79 7.58 7.18
CA LEU A 46 -7.88 7.67 8.30
C LEU A 46 -8.39 8.90 9.05
N ASN A 47 -9.24 8.69 10.05
CA ASN A 47 -9.68 9.69 11.01
C ASN A 47 -8.48 10.02 11.91
N LEU A 48 -7.33 10.25 11.30
CA LEU A 48 -6.15 10.76 11.94
C LEU A 48 -6.29 12.26 11.89
N ASP A 49 -6.18 12.88 13.05
CA ASP A 49 -6.08 14.32 13.14
C ASP A 49 -4.85 14.79 12.35
N LEU A 50 -4.83 16.05 11.93
CA LEU A 50 -3.70 16.64 11.19
C LEU A 50 -2.39 16.41 11.95
N ASP A 51 -2.42 16.60 13.27
CA ASP A 51 -1.26 16.43 14.14
C ASP A 51 -0.75 14.98 14.16
N GLU A 52 -1.65 13.99 14.18
CA GLU A 52 -1.29 12.57 14.14
C GLU A 52 -0.69 12.19 12.78
N ARG A 53 -1.19 12.77 11.69
CA ARG A 53 -0.64 12.55 10.35
C ARG A 53 0.76 13.14 10.21
N LEU A 54 0.99 14.32 10.76
CA LEU A 54 2.32 14.95 10.76
C LEU A 54 3.29 14.16 11.62
N ALA A 55 2.88 13.73 12.81
CA ALA A 55 3.72 12.90 13.69
C ALA A 55 4.16 11.59 13.02
N LEU A 56 3.23 10.90 12.33
CA LEU A 56 3.56 9.70 11.56
C LEU A 56 4.50 10.01 10.39
N PHE A 57 4.27 11.10 9.67
CA PHE A 57 5.14 11.50 8.57
C PHE A 57 6.58 11.77 9.04
N ASP A 58 6.75 12.48 10.15
CA ASP A 58 8.06 12.79 10.73
C ASP A 58 8.78 11.53 11.19
N ALA A 59 8.08 10.63 11.90
CA ALA A 59 8.63 9.35 12.34
C ALA A 59 9.11 8.48 11.16
N GLU A 60 8.32 8.43 10.08
CA GLU A 60 8.68 7.69 8.87
C GLU A 60 9.86 8.32 8.12
N THR A 61 9.92 9.65 8.09
CA THR A 61 11.03 10.41 7.51
C THR A 61 12.34 10.17 8.27
N GLU A 62 12.29 10.19 9.60
CA GLU A 62 13.45 9.91 10.45
C GLU A 62 13.95 8.47 10.25
N ARG A 63 13.04 7.50 10.22
CA ARG A 63 13.35 6.10 9.93
C ARG A 63 13.97 5.91 8.55
N GLN A 64 13.57 6.71 7.56
CA GLN A 64 14.19 6.70 6.23
C GLN A 64 15.59 7.31 6.26
N ALA A 65 15.77 8.46 6.92
CA ALA A 65 17.08 9.11 7.07
C ALA A 65 18.10 8.19 7.77
N GLN A 66 17.68 7.48 8.82
CA GLN A 66 18.51 6.48 9.49
C GLN A 66 18.93 5.36 8.54
N ARG A 67 17.99 4.83 7.73
CA ARG A 67 18.30 3.81 6.71
C ARG A 67 19.28 4.30 5.66
N ASP A 68 19.12 5.54 5.21
CA ASP A 68 20.03 6.13 4.22
C ASP A 68 21.42 6.38 4.80
N SER A 69 21.50 6.81 6.07
CA SER A 69 22.80 6.97 6.77
C SER A 69 23.53 5.64 6.99
N ALA A 70 22.79 4.55 7.19
CA ALA A 70 23.33 3.21 7.37
C ALA A 70 23.71 2.53 6.04
N ARG A 71 23.33 3.08 4.88
CA ARG A 71 23.77 2.57 3.59
C ARG A 71 25.20 3.02 3.33
N CYS A 72 26.12 2.06 3.19
CA CYS A 72 27.41 2.32 2.56
C CYS A 72 27.16 2.87 1.14
N ALA A 73 27.95 3.88 0.74
CA ALA A 73 27.95 4.37 -0.63
C ALA A 73 28.14 3.18 -1.58
N VAL A 74 27.15 2.94 -2.44
CA VAL A 74 27.27 1.90 -3.47
C VAL A 74 28.42 2.34 -4.37
N PRO A 75 29.47 1.52 -4.53
CA PRO A 75 30.55 1.86 -5.44
C PRO A 75 29.96 2.14 -6.82
N PRO A 76 30.52 3.09 -7.58
CA PRO A 76 30.03 3.39 -8.91
C PRO A 76 29.93 2.07 -9.69
N PRO A 77 28.83 1.83 -10.41
CA PRO A 77 28.62 0.57 -11.10
C PRO A 77 29.85 0.32 -11.99
N SER A 78 30.46 -0.86 -11.84
CA SER A 78 31.49 -1.31 -12.79
C SER A 78 30.91 -1.21 -14.19
N ASP A 79 31.76 -0.87 -15.15
CA ASP A 79 31.39 -0.62 -16.54
C ASP A 79 30.30 -1.60 -17.00
N ARG A 80 29.09 -1.08 -17.24
CA ARG A 80 27.89 -1.89 -17.47
C ARG A 80 27.94 -2.62 -18.80
N GLY A 81 29.01 -2.41 -19.58
CA GLY A 81 29.19 -2.93 -20.94
C GLY A 81 28.27 -2.24 -21.95
N TRP A 82 27.63 -1.14 -21.55
CA TRP A 82 26.82 -0.29 -22.40
C TRP A 82 26.72 1.12 -21.81
N THR A 83 26.75 2.11 -22.70
CA THR A 83 26.49 3.51 -22.38
C THR A 83 24.99 3.81 -22.42
N ARG A 84 24.56 4.92 -21.81
CA ARG A 84 23.15 5.35 -21.82
C ARG A 84 22.69 5.63 -23.24
N GLU A 85 23.57 6.20 -24.04
CA GLU A 85 23.38 6.57 -25.43
C GLU A 85 23.14 5.32 -26.30
N GLU A 86 23.95 4.27 -26.12
CA GLU A 86 23.77 2.98 -26.81
C GLU A 86 22.40 2.33 -26.55
N LEU A 87 21.82 2.55 -25.37
CA LEU A 87 20.49 2.02 -25.02
C LEU A 87 19.38 2.67 -25.84
N TYR A 88 19.52 3.97 -26.15
CA TYR A 88 18.56 4.69 -26.98
C TYR A 88 18.71 4.32 -28.45
N ASP A 89 19.94 4.05 -28.92
CA ASP A 89 20.19 3.63 -30.30
C ASP A 89 19.70 2.20 -30.59
N ARG A 90 19.72 1.29 -29.61
CA ARG A 90 19.21 -0.10 -29.75
C ARG A 90 17.72 -0.19 -30.03
N ALA A 91 16.95 0.83 -29.65
CA ALA A 91 15.49 0.85 -29.79
C ALA A 91 15.00 1.44 -31.12
N LEU A 92 15.90 1.99 -31.97
CA LEU A 92 15.52 2.42 -33.31
C LEU A 92 15.52 1.23 -34.28
N PRO A 93 14.41 0.94 -34.98
CA PRO A 93 14.44 0.01 -36.11
C PRO A 93 15.34 0.60 -37.20
N ARG A 94 16.22 -0.25 -37.76
CA ARG A 94 17.02 0.09 -38.95
C ARG A 94 16.16 0.23 -40.19
#